data_AF-A0A2J5HGU4-F1
#
_entry.id   AF-A0A2J5HGU4-F1
#
_cell.length_a   1.000
_cell.length_b   1.000
_cell.length_c   1.000
_cell.angle_alpha   90.00
_cell.angle_beta   90.00
_cell.angle_gamma   90.00
#
_symmetry.space_group_name_H-M   'P 1'
#
loop_
_entity.id
_entity.type
_entity.pdbx_description
1 polymer ?
#
loop_
_entity_poly.entity_id
_entity_poly.type
_entity_poly.pdbx_seq_one_letter_code
_entity_poly.pdbx_strand_id
1 'polypeptide(L)'
;MSFANALPVDSYEGTANGLCIVWTKGAAARLPGDASKWSVDPALMKGATEHVAHATATRLGKPTVVIMGSLHSTTIMGGENYQKIPHRPHCTFRLEPGGHIKVHAYVDNSDAISVRGLKVVGESVTIRDREPDLNLSIRDYWRTYNDSTAA
;
A
#
# COMPACT_ATOMS: atom_id res chain seq x y z
N MET A 1 6.86 -20.76 3.45
CA MET A 1 5.50 -20.54 2.89
C MET A 1 5.50 -19.14 2.29
N SER A 2 5.00 -19.00 1.06
CA SER A 2 4.89 -17.72 0.35
C SER A 2 3.43 -17.35 0.12
N PHE A 3 3.14 -16.08 -0.13
CA PHE A 3 1.82 -15.65 -0.58
C PHE A 3 1.60 -16.08 -2.04
N ALA A 4 0.37 -16.50 -2.38
CA ALA A 4 0.04 -16.99 -3.72
C ALA A 4 0.10 -15.91 -4.81
N ASN A 5 -0.02 -14.63 -4.42
CA ASN A 5 -0.06 -13.47 -5.32
C ASN A 5 1.20 -12.61 -5.14
N ALA A 6 2.37 -13.25 -5.15
CA ALA A 6 3.66 -12.60 -4.91
C ALA A 6 4.68 -13.00 -5.98
N LEU A 7 5.62 -12.10 -6.26
CA LEU A 7 6.78 -12.37 -7.11
C LEU A 7 7.78 -13.26 -6.37
N PRO A 8 8.74 -13.88 -7.08
CA PRO A 8 9.92 -14.46 -6.44
C PRO A 8 10.58 -13.47 -5.48
N VAL A 9 11.17 -13.98 -4.39
CA VAL A 9 11.73 -13.16 -3.31
C VAL A 9 12.74 -12.13 -3.83
N ASP A 10 13.58 -12.55 -4.77
CA ASP A 10 14.67 -11.73 -5.32
C ASP A 10 14.24 -10.85 -6.51
N SER A 11 12.95 -10.88 -6.90
CA SER A 11 12.43 -10.05 -7.98
C SER A 11 11.54 -8.93 -7.49
N TYR A 12 11.77 -7.74 -8.03
CA TYR A 12 11.00 -6.52 -7.74
C TYR A 12 10.15 -6.07 -8.93
N GLU A 13 10.15 -6.85 -10.02
CA GLU A 13 9.34 -6.60 -11.21
C GLU A 13 8.98 -7.93 -11.86
N GLY A 14 7.74 -8.07 -12.32
CA GLY A 14 7.31 -9.24 -13.07
C GLY A 14 5.80 -9.40 -13.07
N THR A 15 5.35 -10.60 -13.44
CA THR A 15 3.94 -10.95 -13.49
C THR A 15 3.62 -12.00 -12.43
N ALA A 16 2.59 -11.76 -11.62
CA ALA A 16 2.01 -12.72 -10.69
C ALA A 16 0.53 -12.89 -11.03
N ASN A 17 0.10 -14.12 -11.31
CA ASN A 17 -1.30 -14.47 -11.63
C ASN A 17 -1.98 -13.56 -12.67
N GLY A 18 -1.22 -13.18 -13.72
CA GLY A 18 -1.71 -12.34 -14.81
C GLY A 18 -1.67 -10.82 -14.56
N LEU A 19 -1.24 -10.37 -13.37
CA LEU A 19 -1.04 -8.95 -13.05
C LEU A 19 0.44 -8.58 -13.05
N CYS A 20 0.76 -7.43 -13.64
CA CYS A 20 2.09 -6.85 -13.59
C CYS A 20 2.31 -6.17 -12.23
N ILE A 21 3.37 -6.55 -11.52
CA ILE A 21 3.78 -5.96 -10.25
C ILE A 21 5.16 -5.35 -10.44
N VAL A 22 5.30 -4.07 -10.10
CA VAL A 22 6.57 -3.34 -10.17
C VAL A 22 6.80 -2.62 -8.85
N TRP A 23 7.96 -2.76 -8.24
CA TRP A 23 8.38 -1.92 -7.12
C TRP A 23 9.16 -0.71 -7.61
N THR A 24 8.86 0.46 -7.06
CA THR A 24 9.75 1.60 -7.25
C THR A 24 11.11 1.31 -6.58
N LYS A 25 12.21 1.83 -7.17
CA LYS A 25 13.57 1.70 -6.59
C LYS A 25 13.61 2.12 -5.12
N GLY A 26 12.93 3.21 -4.78
CA GLY A 26 12.85 3.70 -3.41
C GLY A 26 12.08 2.77 -2.46
N ALA A 27 11.00 2.14 -2.93
CA ALA A 27 10.25 1.17 -2.12
C ALA A 27 11.07 -0.09 -1.85
N ALA A 28 11.70 -0.64 -2.88
CA ALA A 28 12.57 -1.81 -2.76
C ALA A 28 13.74 -1.56 -1.80
N ALA A 29 14.40 -0.41 -1.89
CA ALA A 29 15.52 -0.05 -1.01
C ALA A 29 15.11 0.15 0.46
N ARG A 30 13.86 0.58 0.74
CA ARG A 30 13.37 0.81 2.10
C ARG A 30 12.84 -0.45 2.77
N LEU A 31 12.48 -1.48 2.01
CA LEU A 31 11.84 -2.69 2.50
C LEU A 31 12.55 -3.32 3.72
N PRO A 32 13.89 -3.53 3.74
CA PRO A 32 14.55 -4.10 4.91
C PRO A 32 14.42 -3.24 6.18
N GLY A 33 14.51 -1.92 6.02
CA GLY A 33 14.38 -0.96 7.12
C GLY A 33 12.94 -0.86 7.62
N ASP A 34 11.95 -0.97 6.75
CA ASP A 34 10.55 -1.05 7.15
C ASP A 34 10.27 -2.37 7.87
N ALA A 35 10.70 -3.50 7.31
CA ALA A 35 10.56 -4.83 7.92
C ALA A 35 11.17 -4.91 9.33
N SER A 36 12.36 -4.33 9.53
CA SER A 36 13.02 -4.26 10.84
C SER A 36 12.21 -3.52 11.90
N LYS A 37 11.53 -2.41 11.56
CA LYS A 37 10.69 -1.65 12.53
C LYS A 37 9.55 -2.49 13.10
N TRP A 38 9.11 -3.50 12.35
CA TRP A 38 8.02 -4.38 12.74
C TRP A 38 8.50 -5.76 13.19
N SER A 39 9.82 -6.00 13.24
CA SER A 39 10.41 -7.32 13.52
C SER A 39 9.87 -8.43 12.59
N VAL A 40 9.66 -8.10 11.31
CA VAL A 40 9.16 -9.02 10.29
C VAL A 40 10.29 -9.38 9.32
N ASP A 41 10.28 -10.60 8.81
CA ASP A 41 11.15 -11.00 7.71
C ASP A 41 10.89 -10.15 6.43
N PRO A 42 11.91 -9.56 5.78
CA PRO A 42 11.70 -8.72 4.60
C PRO A 42 10.98 -9.43 3.45
N ALA A 43 11.25 -10.71 3.22
CA ALA A 43 10.60 -11.48 2.16
C ALA A 43 9.12 -11.72 2.49
N LEU A 44 8.79 -11.94 3.76
CA LEU A 44 7.42 -12.05 4.22
C LEU A 44 6.65 -10.73 4.07
N MET A 45 7.25 -9.59 4.44
CA MET A 45 6.64 -8.26 4.25
C MET A 45 6.44 -7.93 2.77
N LYS A 46 7.42 -8.27 1.91
CA LYS A 46 7.31 -8.13 0.45
C LYS A 46 6.12 -8.91 -0.08
N GLY A 47 6.05 -10.20 0.21
CA GLY A 47 4.96 -11.06 -0.24
C GLY A 47 3.59 -10.59 0.25
N ALA A 48 3.50 -10.12 1.50
CA ALA A 48 2.26 -9.55 2.04
C ALA A 48 1.82 -8.29 1.29
N THR A 49 2.76 -7.39 1.02
CA THR A 49 2.53 -6.15 0.27
C THR A 49 2.03 -6.46 -1.15
N GLU A 50 2.72 -7.36 -1.85
CA GLU A 50 2.35 -7.79 -3.19
C GLU A 50 0.98 -8.46 -3.21
N HIS A 51 0.69 -9.31 -2.22
CA HIS A 51 -0.58 -10.01 -2.12
C HIS A 51 -1.76 -9.06 -1.96
N VAL A 52 -1.63 -8.07 -1.07
CA VAL A 52 -2.66 -7.03 -0.87
C VAL A 52 -2.83 -6.23 -2.15
N ALA A 53 -1.74 -5.72 -2.72
CA ALA A 53 -1.81 -4.86 -3.89
C ALA A 53 -2.38 -5.59 -5.12
N HIS A 54 -2.03 -6.87 -5.30
CA HIS A 54 -2.64 -7.75 -6.30
C HIS A 54 -4.15 -7.90 -6.05
N ALA A 55 -4.56 -8.22 -4.83
CA ALA A 55 -5.99 -8.39 -4.50
C ALA A 55 -6.80 -7.12 -4.80
N THR A 56 -6.28 -5.95 -4.43
CA THR A 56 -6.92 -4.67 -4.73
C THR A 56 -7.00 -4.41 -6.24
N ALA A 57 -5.92 -4.70 -6.98
CA ALA A 57 -5.88 -4.52 -8.42
C ALA A 57 -6.84 -5.44 -9.16
N THR A 58 -6.95 -6.71 -8.75
CA THR A 58 -7.95 -7.66 -9.27
C THR A 58 -9.36 -7.13 -9.04
N ARG A 59 -9.68 -6.68 -7.83
CA ARG A 59 -10.99 -6.14 -7.47
C ARG A 59 -11.36 -4.91 -8.32
N LEU A 60 -10.40 -4.04 -8.60
CA LEU A 60 -10.59 -2.82 -9.39
C LEU A 60 -10.39 -3.01 -10.90
N GLY A 61 -10.15 -4.24 -11.36
CA GLY A 61 -9.93 -4.56 -12.77
C GLY A 61 -8.71 -3.87 -13.37
N LYS A 62 -7.63 -3.72 -12.59
CA LYS A 62 -6.40 -3.03 -13.00
C LYS A 62 -5.29 -4.04 -13.29
N PRO A 63 -4.68 -4.03 -14.50
CA PRO A 63 -3.67 -4.99 -14.91
C PRO A 63 -2.29 -4.78 -14.26
N THR A 64 -2.00 -3.56 -13.80
CA THR A 64 -0.66 -3.18 -13.33
C THR A 64 -0.71 -2.52 -11.95
N VAL A 65 0.23 -2.91 -11.10
CA VAL A 65 0.47 -2.38 -9.76
C VAL A 65 1.89 -1.84 -9.66
N VAL A 66 2.02 -0.60 -9.18
CA VAL A 66 3.32 0.01 -8.87
C VAL A 66 3.43 0.25 -7.36
N ILE A 67 4.23 -0.55 -6.68
CA ILE A 67 4.45 -0.49 -5.22
C ILE A 67 5.38 0.68 -4.89
N MET A 68 4.85 1.62 -4.10
CA MET A 68 5.55 2.82 -3.65
C MET A 68 6.06 2.72 -2.20
N GLY A 69 5.46 1.84 -1.41
CA GLY A 69 5.87 1.53 -0.06
C GLY A 69 5.27 0.22 0.41
N SER A 70 6.09 -0.59 1.08
CA SER A 70 5.65 -1.76 1.86
C SER A 70 4.86 -1.33 3.09
N LEU A 71 4.65 -2.22 4.06
CA LEU A 71 3.98 -1.84 5.29
C LEU A 71 4.77 -0.78 6.08
N HIS A 72 4.15 0.39 6.28
CA HIS A 72 4.71 1.49 7.06
C HIS A 72 3.61 2.28 7.81
N SER A 73 4.03 3.08 8.79
CA SER A 73 3.14 3.86 9.69
C SER A 73 3.30 5.37 9.52
N THR A 74 3.65 5.82 8.32
CA THR A 74 3.80 7.26 8.03
C THR A 74 3.27 7.58 6.63
N THR A 75 2.76 8.79 6.44
CA THR A 75 2.45 9.33 5.11
C THR A 75 3.17 10.66 4.90
N ILE A 76 3.25 11.10 3.65
CA ILE A 76 3.81 12.42 3.30
C ILE A 76 2.63 13.29 2.88
N MET A 77 2.42 14.40 3.59
CA MET A 77 1.46 15.42 3.15
C MET A 77 2.15 16.35 2.13
N GLY A 78 1.50 16.53 0.98
CA GLY A 78 1.97 17.45 -0.06
C GLY A 78 1.59 18.89 0.26
N GLY A 79 2.56 19.80 0.14
CA GLY A 79 2.48 21.24 0.37
C GLY A 79 3.89 21.84 0.23
N GLU A 80 4.07 23.12 0.56
CA GLU A 80 5.40 23.77 0.50
C GLU A 80 6.42 23.12 1.44
N ASN A 81 5.96 22.45 2.50
CA ASN A 81 6.78 21.71 3.44
C ASN A 81 6.41 20.23 3.39
N TYR A 82 7.23 19.42 2.73
CA TYR A 82 7.11 17.96 2.73
C TYR A 82 7.25 17.41 4.15
N GLN A 83 6.13 17.22 4.84
CA GLN A 83 6.12 16.71 6.20
C GLN A 83 5.74 15.23 6.22
N LYS A 84 6.63 14.42 6.79
CA LYS A 84 6.35 13.03 7.12
C LYS A 84 5.59 12.99 8.44
N ILE A 85 4.33 12.57 8.40
CA ILE A 85 3.47 12.49 9.57
C ILE A 85 3.16 11.03 9.93
N PRO A 86 2.94 10.70 11.22
CA PRO A 86 2.40 9.41 11.62
C PRO A 86 1.10 9.08 10.89
N HIS A 87 0.91 7.81 10.57
CA HIS A 87 -0.25 7.30 9.87
C HIS A 87 -0.53 5.86 10.30
N ARG A 88 -1.78 5.40 10.17
CA ARG A 88 -2.14 4.00 10.45
C ARG A 88 -1.25 3.06 9.60
N PRO A 89 -0.85 1.88 10.10
CA PRO A 89 -0.11 0.89 9.31
C PRO A 89 -0.81 0.59 7.98
N HIS A 90 -0.10 0.83 6.88
CA HIS A 90 -0.60 0.62 5.53
C HIS A 90 0.54 0.32 4.55
N CYS A 91 0.20 -0.28 3.42
CA CYS A 91 1.07 -0.27 2.24
C CYS A 91 0.52 0.71 1.19
N THR A 92 1.43 1.22 0.35
CA THR A 92 1.10 2.25 -0.65
C THR A 92 1.46 1.77 -2.04
N PHE A 93 0.52 1.82 -2.97
CA PHE A 93 0.74 1.47 -4.36
C PHE A 93 -0.11 2.33 -5.30
N ARG A 94 0.24 2.30 -6.60
CA ARG A 94 -0.56 2.88 -7.67
C ARG A 94 -1.06 1.80 -8.61
N LEU A 95 -2.21 2.04 -9.22
CA LEU A 95 -2.81 1.14 -10.19
C LEU A 95 -2.84 1.79 -11.58
N GLU A 96 -2.53 0.99 -12.60
CA GLU A 96 -2.48 1.43 -13.99
C GLU A 96 -3.21 0.42 -14.92
N PRO A 97 -3.75 0.89 -16.08
CA PRO A 97 -3.92 2.29 -16.48
C PRO A 97 -5.15 2.94 -15.82
N GLY A 98 -5.26 4.27 -15.92
CA GLY A 98 -6.45 5.01 -15.46
C GLY A 98 -6.21 6.25 -14.60
N GLY A 99 -5.04 6.89 -14.70
CA GLY A 99 -4.77 8.18 -14.07
C GLY A 99 -4.42 8.07 -12.59
N HIS A 100 -3.13 7.85 -12.29
CA HIS A 100 -2.52 7.94 -10.95
C HIS A 100 -3.42 7.51 -9.79
N ILE A 101 -4.06 6.35 -9.90
CA ILE A 101 -4.93 5.81 -8.84
C ILE A 101 -4.01 5.39 -7.72
N LYS A 102 -3.96 6.16 -6.63
CA LYS A 102 -3.16 5.87 -5.44
C LYS A 102 -4.02 5.12 -4.44
N VAL A 103 -3.47 4.06 -3.88
CA VAL A 103 -4.13 3.25 -2.85
C VAL A 103 -3.27 3.24 -1.60
N HIS A 104 -3.91 3.47 -0.45
CA HIS A 104 -3.41 3.06 0.85
C HIS A 104 -4.24 1.89 1.34
N ALA A 105 -3.66 0.69 1.42
CA ALA A 105 -4.32 -0.48 1.99
C ALA A 105 -3.87 -0.65 3.44
N TYR A 106 -4.82 -0.46 4.36
CA TYR A 106 -4.60 -0.52 5.80
C TYR A 106 -4.66 -1.96 6.26
N VAL A 107 -3.70 -2.33 7.09
CA VAL A 107 -3.62 -3.68 7.65
C VAL A 107 -3.67 -3.62 9.16
N ASP A 108 -4.30 -4.63 9.75
CA ASP A 108 -4.14 -4.95 11.15
C ASP A 108 -2.73 -5.51 11.37
N ASN A 109 -2.01 -4.90 12.30
CA ASN A 109 -0.66 -5.31 12.69
C ASN A 109 -0.59 -5.69 14.17
N SER A 110 -1.74 -5.85 14.83
CA SER A 110 -1.82 -6.37 16.19
C SER A 110 -1.32 -7.81 16.27
N ASP A 111 -1.55 -8.58 15.21
CA ASP A 111 -0.92 -9.88 14.96
C ASP A 111 0.28 -9.71 14.02
N ALA A 112 1.34 -10.48 14.25
CA ALA A 112 2.51 -10.49 13.38
C ALA A 112 2.10 -10.80 11.93
N ILE A 113 2.64 -10.04 10.96
CA ILE A 113 2.40 -10.28 9.53
C ILE A 113 2.73 -11.75 9.24
N SER A 114 1.73 -12.50 8.77
CA SER A 114 1.90 -13.91 8.44
C SER A 114 1.10 -14.30 7.20
N VAL A 115 1.53 -15.36 6.53
CA VAL A 115 0.85 -15.92 5.35
C VAL A 115 -0.57 -16.42 5.68
N ARG A 116 -0.87 -16.67 6.97
CA ARG A 116 -2.15 -17.22 7.43
C ARG A 116 -3.10 -16.18 8.05
N GLY A 117 -2.61 -14.96 8.34
CA GLY A 117 -3.32 -14.02 9.22
C GLY A 117 -3.22 -12.54 8.82
N LEU A 118 -2.75 -12.21 7.61
CA LEU A 118 -2.78 -10.83 7.15
C LEU A 118 -4.23 -10.33 7.02
N LYS A 119 -4.58 -9.33 7.81
CA LYS A 119 -5.94 -8.77 7.84
C LYS A 119 -5.95 -7.36 7.27
N VAL A 120 -6.56 -7.18 6.11
CA VAL A 120 -6.85 -5.85 5.55
C VAL A 120 -8.07 -5.29 6.27
N VAL A 121 -7.92 -4.11 6.88
CA VAL A 121 -8.96 -3.44 7.70
C VAL A 121 -9.58 -2.23 7.01
N GLY A 122 -9.08 -1.89 5.82
CA GLY A 122 -9.62 -0.83 5.00
C GLY A 122 -8.69 -0.51 3.83
N GLU A 123 -9.22 0.21 2.86
CA GLU A 123 -8.51 0.71 1.69
C GLU A 123 -9.00 2.12 1.38
N SER A 124 -8.08 3.06 1.21
CA SER A 124 -8.35 4.39 0.69
C SER A 124 -7.84 4.47 -0.74
N VAL A 125 -8.75 4.69 -1.69
CA VAL A 125 -8.44 4.83 -3.11
C VAL A 125 -8.63 6.30 -3.51
N THR A 126 -7.58 6.92 -4.02
CA THR A 126 -7.59 8.31 -4.50
C THR A 126 -7.22 8.34 -5.97
N ILE A 127 -8.01 9.03 -6.79
CA ILE A 127 -7.71 9.27 -8.20
C ILE A 127 -7.25 10.72 -8.30
N ARG A 128 -6.05 10.95 -8.84
CA ARG A 128 -5.53 12.31 -9.02
C ARG A 128 -6.47 13.09 -9.94
N ASP A 129 -6.64 14.38 -9.64
CA ASP A 129 -7.42 15.32 -10.45
C ASP A 129 -8.92 14.97 -10.55
N ARG A 130 -9.43 14.17 -9.60
CA ARG A 130 -10.86 13.86 -9.43
C ARG A 130 -11.25 13.90 -7.96
N GLU A 131 -12.53 14.19 -7.72
CA GLU A 131 -13.12 13.98 -6.40
C GLU A 131 -12.99 12.50 -5.99
N PRO A 132 -12.67 12.19 -4.71
CA PRO A 132 -12.61 10.83 -4.24
C PRO A 132 -13.93 10.07 -4.45
N ASP A 133 -13.87 8.94 -5.18
CA ASP A 133 -15.02 8.05 -5.33
C ASP A 133 -15.07 7.06 -4.16
N LEU A 134 -16.04 7.27 -3.28
CA LEU A 134 -16.23 6.48 -2.07
C LEU A 134 -16.59 5.01 -2.37
N ASN A 135 -17.07 4.69 -3.57
CA ASN A 135 -17.45 3.33 -3.94
C ASN A 135 -16.24 2.45 -4.33
N LEU A 136 -15.08 3.05 -4.60
CA LEU A 136 -13.86 2.30 -4.94
C LEU A 136 -13.14 1.75 -3.70
N SER A 137 -13.41 2.35 -2.54
CA SER A 137 -12.75 2.08 -1.27
C SER A 137 -13.50 1.03 -0.44
N ILE A 138 -12.76 0.18 0.27
CA ILE A 138 -13.32 -0.68 1.33
C ILE A 138 -13.10 0.10 2.64
N ARG A 139 -14.15 0.43 3.41
CA ARG A 139 -14.02 1.18 4.70
C ARG A 139 -12.97 0.50 5.61
N ASP A 140 -12.09 1.17 6.38
CA ASP A 140 -12.21 2.42 7.15
C ASP A 140 -11.38 3.65 6.68
N TYR A 141 -11.95 4.86 6.85
CA TYR A 141 -11.44 6.17 6.37
C TYR A 141 -10.84 7.02 7.51
N TRP A 142 -9.78 7.79 7.26
CA TRP A 142 -9.30 8.80 8.23
C TRP A 142 -9.05 10.17 7.59
N ARG A 143 -9.64 11.21 8.20
CA ARG A 143 -9.47 12.64 7.96
C ARG A 143 -8.74 13.21 9.18
N THR A 144 -7.67 13.99 9.01
CA THR A 144 -7.47 15.19 9.84
C THR A 144 -7.64 16.39 8.95
N TYR A 145 -8.77 17.07 9.10
CA TYR A 145 -8.82 18.49 8.81
C TYR A 145 -8.32 19.16 10.08
N ASN A 146 -7.30 19.99 9.96
CA ASN A 146 -7.16 21.03 10.96
C ASN A 146 -8.40 21.91 10.76
N ASP A 147 -9.33 21.84 11.71
CA ASP A 147 -10.17 23.00 11.98
C ASP A 147 -9.20 24.11 12.38
N SER A 148 -8.80 24.93 11.41
CA SER A 148 -8.67 26.34 11.72
C SER A 148 -10.03 26.94 11.44
N THR A 149 -10.93 26.78 12.42
CA THR A 149 -11.73 27.93 12.86
C THR A 149 -10.75 29.07 13.10
N ALA A 150 -10.67 29.98 12.14
CA ALA A 150 -10.21 31.33 12.40
C ALA A 150 -11.36 32.23 11.96
N ALA A 151 -11.85 32.97 12.96
CA ALA A 151 -12.99 33.88 12.97
C ALA A 151 -13.04 34.85 11.80
#